data_AF-A0A1E7EQP0-F1
#
_entry.id   AF-A0A1E7EQP0-F1
#
_cell.length_a   1.000
_cell.length_b   1.000
_cell.length_c   1.000
_cell.angle_alpha   90.00
_cell.angle_beta   90.00
_cell.angle_gamma   90.00
#
_symmetry.space_group_name_H-M   'P 1'
#
loop_
_entity.id
_entity.type
_entity.pdbx_description
1 polymer ?
#
loop_
_entity_poly.entity_id
_entity_poly.type
_entity_poly.pdbx_seq_one_letter_code
_entity_poly.pdbx_strand_id
1 'polypeptide(L)' 'MAIQRFNSTKESRVVAFKSIDSQVRINIYFTTGTVASCLFHPIKGKSQLFRWNQSIKNIGTIFANPRTHTGDGYYKR' A
#
# COMPACT_ATOMS: atom_id res chain seq x y z
N MET A 1 13.43 4.23 9.90
CA MET A 1 12.38 5.02 9.23
C MET A 1 13.07 5.96 8.25
N ALA A 2 12.74 5.91 6.96
CA ALA A 2 13.33 6.82 5.98
C ALA A 2 12.35 7.10 4.82
N ILE A 3 12.33 8.36 4.41
CA ILE A 3 11.40 8.98 3.46
C ILE A 3 11.76 8.58 2.02
N GLN A 4 10.76 8.35 1.16
CA GLN A 4 11.02 8.15 -0.27
C GLN A 4 9.89 8.61 -1.20
N ARG A 5 10.22 9.67 -1.96
CA ARG A 5 9.67 10.16 -3.24
C ARG A 5 8.15 10.17 -3.43
N PHE A 6 7.57 11.37 -3.34
CA PHE A 6 6.20 11.72 -3.71
C PHE A 6 6.06 11.84 -5.24
N ASN A 7 5.18 11.04 -5.84
CA ASN A 7 4.72 11.23 -7.22
C ASN A 7 3.21 11.47 -7.17
N SER A 8 2.77 12.69 -7.46
CA SER A 8 1.35 13.05 -7.62
C SER A 8 1.16 13.59 -9.03
N THR A 9 0.28 12.98 -9.81
CA THR A 9 -0.14 13.54 -11.10
C THR A 9 -1.38 14.42 -10.87
N LYS A 10 -1.54 15.52 -11.61
CA LYS A 10 -2.69 16.45 -11.44
C LYS A 10 -4.06 15.77 -11.56
N GLU A 11 -4.11 14.64 -12.25
CA GLU A 11 -5.34 13.88 -12.54
C GLU A 11 -5.54 12.65 -11.64
N SER A 12 -4.46 12.08 -11.08
CA SER A 12 -4.55 10.90 -10.19
C SER A 12 -4.25 11.30 -8.75
N ARG A 13 -5.25 11.12 -7.86
CA ARG A 13 -5.14 11.36 -6.41
C ARG A 13 -4.44 10.20 -5.70
N VAL A 14 -3.33 9.74 -6.27
CA VAL A 14 -2.54 8.63 -5.77
C VAL A 14 -1.20 9.13 -5.27
N VAL A 15 -0.84 8.76 -4.05
CA VAL A 15 0.51 8.97 -3.54
C VAL A 15 1.17 7.62 -3.32
N ALA A 16 2.34 7.45 -3.93
CA ALA A 16 3.15 6.25 -3.80
C ALA A 16 4.34 6.51 -2.88
N PHE A 17 4.62 5.54 -2.01
CA PHE A 17 5.78 5.49 -1.14
C PHE A 17 6.58 4.24 -1.48
N LYS A 18 7.90 4.35 -1.50
CA LYS A 18 8.80 3.21 -1.69
C LYS A 18 9.73 3.07 -0.48
N SER A 19 10.13 1.84 -0.22
CA SER A 19 11.22 1.54 0.72
C SER A 19 12.58 1.80 0.07
N ILE A 20 13.62 2.00 0.89
CA ILE A 20 14.98 2.31 0.44
C ILE A 20 15.49 1.23 -0.51
N ASP A 21 15.30 -0.03 -0.13
CA ASP A 21 15.67 -1.21 -0.91
C ASP A 21 14.71 -1.51 -2.06
N SER A 22 13.66 -0.69 -2.26
CA SER A 22 12.62 -0.84 -3.28
C SER A 22 11.87 -2.18 -3.24
N GLN A 23 11.94 -2.94 -2.14
CA GLN A 23 11.23 -4.22 -1.99
C GLN A 23 9.74 -4.04 -1.70
N VAL A 24 9.39 -2.91 -1.11
CA VAL A 24 8.03 -2.51 -0.76
C VAL A 24 7.67 -1.20 -1.44
N ARG A 25 6.47 -1.16 -2.03
CA ARG A 25 5.80 0.06 -2.47
C ARG A 25 4.38 0.11 -1.89
N ILE A 26 3.99 1.24 -1.34
CA ILE A 26 2.62 1.49 -0.87
C ILE A 26 2.01 2.58 -1.74
N ASN A 27 0.85 2.31 -2.36
CA ASN A 27 0.07 3.30 -3.08
C ASN A 27 -1.19 3.62 -2.27
N ILE A 28 -1.47 4.90 -2.07
CA ILE A 28 -2.67 5.40 -1.39
C ILE A 28 -3.51 6.16 -2.39
N TYR A 29 -4.75 5.72 -2.60
CA TYR A 29 -5.74 6.35 -3.48
C TYR A 29 -6.72 7.13 -2.62
N PHE A 30 -6.55 8.45 -2.54
CA PHE A 30 -7.33 9.28 -1.60
C PHE A 30 -8.80 9.43 -1.98
N THR A 31 -9.16 9.25 -3.25
CA THR A 31 -10.57 9.29 -3.68
C THR A 31 -11.40 8.15 -3.13
N THR A 32 -10.81 6.95 -3.01
CA THR A 32 -11.53 5.72 -2.65
C THR A 32 -11.11 5.16 -1.28
N GLY A 33 -10.14 5.79 -0.63
CA GLY A 33 -9.50 5.23 0.58
C GLY A 33 -8.79 3.89 0.31
N THR A 34 -8.47 3.58 -0.95
CA THR A 34 -7.81 2.33 -1.30
C THR A 34 -6.34 2.41 -0.98
N VAL A 35 -5.78 1.35 -0.40
CA VAL A 35 -4.35 1.21 -0.14
C VAL A 35 -3.87 -0.07 -0.80
N ALA A 36 -2.88 0.05 -1.68
CA ALA A 36 -2.23 -1.10 -2.29
C ALA A 36 -0.80 -1.24 -1.75
N SER A 37 -0.46 -2.40 -1.21
CA SER A 37 0.92 -2.76 -0.87
C SER A 37 1.46 -3.71 -1.92
N CYS A 38 2.46 -3.27 -2.67
CA CYS A 38 3.27 -4.11 -3.55
C CYS A 38 4.52 -4.56 -2.76
N LEU A 39 4.76 -5.86 -2.68
CA LEU A 39 5.91 -6.40 -1.96
C LEU A 39 6.49 -7.61 -2.69
N PHE A 40 7.80 -7.81 -2.57
CA PHE A 40 8.45 -9.03 -3.00
C PHE A 40 8.28 -10.12 -1.93
N HIS A 41 7.51 -11.16 -2.25
CA HIS A 41 7.35 -12.34 -1.42
C HIS A 41 8.49 -13.33 -1.72
N PRO A 42 9.19 -13.87 -0.71
CA PRO A 42 10.37 -14.72 -0.92
C PRO A 42 10.09 -15.95 -1.81
N ILE A 43 8.88 -16.49 -1.75
CA ILE A 43 8.48 -17.69 -2.52
C ILE A 43 7.65 -17.34 -3.77
N LYS A 44 6.84 -16.27 -3.71
CA LYS A 44 5.83 -15.98 -4.75
C LYS A 44 6.27 -14.86 -5.69
N GLY A 45 7.45 -14.27 -5.44
CA GLY A 45 7.93 -13.11 -6.18
C GLY A 45 7.10 -11.85 -5.92
N LYS A 46 7.03 -10.97 -6.91
CA LYS A 46 6.31 -9.69 -6.80
C LYS A 46 4.81 -9.96 -6.63
N SER A 47 4.26 -9.46 -5.53
CA SER A 47 2.84 -9.59 -5.20
C SER A 47 2.25 -8.23 -4.83
N GLN A 48 0.93 -8.11 -4.94
CA GLN A 48 0.20 -6.90 -4.58
C GLN A 48 -1.07 -7.26 -3.82
N LEU A 49 -1.32 -6.52 -2.75
CA LEU A 49 -2.53 -6.64 -1.94
C LEU A 49 -3.24 -5.29 -1.91
N PHE A 50 -4.51 -5.29 -2.30
CA PHE A 50 -5.39 -4.14 -2.25
C PHE A 50 -6.31 -4.22 -1.03
N ARG A 51 -6.48 -3.09 -0.36
CA ARG A 51 -7.38 -2.91 0.77
C ARG A 51 -8.23 -1.69 0.51
N TRP A 52 -9.55 -1.83 0.47
CA TRP A 52 -10.47 -0.72 0.21
C TRP A 52 -10.87 -0.03 1.52
N ASN A 53 -11.30 1.23 1.42
CA ASN A 53 -11.90 2.01 2.52
C ASN A 53 -11.06 2.05 3.82
N GLN A 54 -9.75 2.23 3.72
CA GLN A 54 -8.86 2.24 4.88
C GLN A 54 -8.85 3.59 5.59
N SER A 55 -8.99 3.56 6.91
CA SER A 55 -8.85 4.75 7.76
C SER A 55 -7.38 5.19 7.87
N ILE A 56 -7.14 6.44 8.27
CA ILE A 56 -5.77 6.95 8.53
C ILE A 56 -5.03 6.09 9.57
N LYS A 57 -5.74 5.60 10.59
CA LYS A 57 -5.18 4.69 11.59
C LYS A 57 -4.71 3.37 10.96
N ASN A 58 -5.51 2.79 10.07
CA ASN A 58 -5.15 1.56 9.36
C ASN A 58 -4.01 1.78 8.37
N ILE A 59 -3.93 2.96 7.76
CA ILE A 59 -2.78 3.33 6.93
C ILE A 59 -1.51 3.26 7.78
N GLY A 60 -1.50 3.83 9.00
CA GLY A 60 -0.37 3.75 9.92
C GLY A 60 0.09 2.31 10.20
N THR A 61 -0.85 1.38 10.42
CA THR A 61 -0.52 -0.03 10.64
C THR A 61 0.02 -0.72 9.38
N ILE A 62 -0.51 -0.39 8.20
CA ILE A 62 -0.01 -0.88 6.90
C ILE A 62 1.41 -0.37 6.63
N PHE A 63 1.74 0.87 7.00
CA PHE A 63 3.10 1.39 6.87
C PHE A 63 4.09 0.69 7.81
N ALA A 64 3.68 0.37 9.03
CA ALA A 64 4.52 -0.37 9.98
C ALA A 64 4.78 -1.81 9.52
N ASN A 65 3.76 -2.47 8.98
CA ASN A 65 3.87 -3.81 8.41
C ASN A 65 3.00 -3.95 7.14
N PRO A 66 3.60 -3.86 5.94
CA PRO A 66 2.90 -3.96 4.66
C PRO A 66 2.22 -5.31 4.40
N ARG A 67 2.60 -6.37 5.14
CA ARG A 67 1.99 -7.70 5.07
C ARG A 67 0.77 -7.85 5.98
N THR A 68 0.41 -6.82 6.75
CA THR A 68 -0.75 -6.85 7.64
C THR A 68 -2.02 -7.13 6.84
N HIS A 69 -2.75 -8.14 7.29
CA HIS A 69 -4.10 -8.45 6.82
C HIS A 69 -5.08 -7.58 7.62
N THR A 70 -5.85 -6.73 6.95
CA THR A 70 -6.86 -5.86 7.60
C THR A 70 -8.24 -6.51 7.67
N GLY A 71 -8.40 -7.73 7.15
CA GLY A 71 -9.72 -8.39 6.99
C GLY A 71 -10.55 -7.84 5.83
N ASP A 72 -10.23 -6.63 5.35
CA ASP A 72 -10.86 -5.96 4.23
C ASP A 72 -10.12 -6.20 2.90
N GLY A 73 -10.88 -6.25 1.79
CA GLY A 73 -10.32 -6.40 0.44
C GLY A 73 -10.03 -7.84 0.01
N TYR A 74 -10.37 -8.83 0.84
CA TYR A 74 -10.31 -10.25 0.45
C TYR A 74 -11.62 -10.66 -0.22
N TYR A 75 -11.51 -11.37 -1.35
CA TYR A 75 -12.66 -11.97 -2.01
C TYR A 75 -13.25 -13.05 -1.10
N LYS A 76 -14.47 -12.82 -0.60
CA LYS A 76 -15.28 -13.85 0.06
C LYS A 76 -16.09 -14.54 -1.03
N ARG A 77 -15.91 -15.85 -1.17
CA ARG A 77 -16.67 -16.69 -2.11
C ARG A 77 -18.11 -16.83 -1.66
#